data_AF-A0A932UJF6-F1
#
_entry.id   AF-A0A932UJF6-F1
#
_cell.length_a   1.000
_cell.length_b   1.000
_cell.length_c   1.000
_cell.angle_alpha   90.00
_cell.angle_beta   90.00
_cell.angle_gamma   90.00
#
_symmetry.space_group_name_H-M   'P 1'
#
loop_
_entity.id
_entity.type
_entity.pdbx_description
1 polymer ?
#
loop_
_entity_poly.entity_id
_entity_poly.type
_entity_poly.pdbx_seq_one_letter_code
_entity_poly.pdbx_strand_id
1 'polypeptide(L)'
;MAVAQEWLMPAWKLSAPESFLLMHGTEGNVRQSIKLALLELIARGTLEVVDVAMRRTLAMGKRRQVVLVDGPRPEAPESPALLGIWQAHQKLPRRELERAAGGSIQGVLLNDLLRALAVHHGNLDEYVAKEIWEPLVKSGLVQLEKYKVMGLLSRTRYAPTKAGTAAKEELELWLALGARDLSGLVEQDPQRAVSYVAHAGAAALLMGSLYPYLRRLGQRAASEPQLAQGANGKKGFELRALYELEADFAVINAEVDSVGGDIGGDKRQKG
;
A
#
# COMPACT_ATOMS: atom_id res chain seq x y z
N MET A 1 -21.42 -28.51 -8.69
CA MET A 1 -20.41 -27.44 -8.78
C MET A 1 -21.08 -26.25 -9.44
N ALA A 2 -21.50 -25.26 -8.66
CA ALA A 2 -22.11 -24.04 -9.20
C ALA A 2 -21.00 -23.22 -9.88
N VAL A 3 -21.25 -22.80 -11.12
CA VAL A 3 -20.34 -21.97 -11.90
C VAL A 3 -20.13 -20.68 -11.12
N ALA A 4 -18.86 -20.38 -10.78
CA ALA A 4 -18.49 -19.08 -10.24
C ALA A 4 -19.04 -18.04 -11.21
N GLN A 5 -20.01 -17.24 -10.76
CA GLN A 5 -20.44 -16.08 -11.52
C GLN A 5 -19.22 -15.16 -11.55
N GLU A 6 -18.48 -15.24 -12.65
CA GLU A 6 -17.27 -14.50 -12.90
C GLU A 6 -17.59 -13.03 -12.69
N TRP A 7 -16.74 -12.31 -11.95
CA TRP A 7 -16.91 -10.88 -11.84
C TRP A 7 -16.91 -10.33 -13.26
N LEU A 8 -17.98 -9.67 -13.68
CA LEU A 8 -18.12 -9.17 -15.06
C LEU A 8 -17.08 -8.08 -15.39
N MET A 9 -16.27 -7.68 -14.41
CA MET A 9 -15.20 -6.70 -14.52
C MET A 9 -13.84 -7.43 -14.60
N PRO A 10 -12.92 -6.96 -15.45
CA PRO A 10 -11.58 -7.51 -15.49
C PRO A 10 -10.84 -7.28 -14.16
N ALA A 11 -9.86 -8.13 -13.87
CA ALA A 11 -9.04 -7.98 -12.68
C ALA A 11 -8.29 -6.62 -12.69
N TRP A 12 -8.35 -5.92 -11.57
CA TRP A 12 -7.72 -4.62 -11.40
C TRP A 12 -6.19 -4.73 -11.44
N LYS A 13 -5.55 -3.87 -12.25
CA LYS A 13 -4.12 -4.01 -12.59
C LYS A 13 -3.21 -2.99 -11.92
N LEU A 14 -3.73 -1.83 -11.52
CA LEU A 14 -2.92 -0.80 -10.90
C LEU A 14 -2.62 -1.16 -9.44
N SER A 15 -1.45 -0.77 -8.96
CA SER A 15 -1.13 -0.82 -7.54
C SER A 15 -2.02 0.14 -6.74
N ALA A 16 -2.12 -0.05 -5.43
CA ALA A 16 -2.87 0.77 -4.51
C ALA A 16 -2.41 2.24 -4.54
N PRO A 17 -1.10 2.58 -4.51
CA PRO A 17 -0.66 3.96 -4.68
C PRO A 17 -1.06 4.58 -6.03
N GLU A 18 -0.93 3.83 -7.13
CA GLU A 18 -1.32 4.31 -8.47
C GLU A 18 -2.83 4.57 -8.54
N SER A 19 -3.63 3.64 -8.01
CA SER A 19 -5.09 3.74 -7.92
C SER A 19 -5.51 4.95 -7.09
N PHE A 20 -4.83 5.20 -5.96
CA PHE A 20 -5.10 6.33 -5.10
C PHE A 20 -4.83 7.66 -5.80
N LEU A 21 -3.70 7.80 -6.50
CA LEU A 21 -3.37 9.00 -7.25
C LEU A 21 -4.28 9.21 -8.46
N LEU A 22 -4.72 8.14 -9.14
CA LEU A 22 -5.71 8.23 -10.21
C LEU A 22 -7.05 8.80 -9.71
N MET A 23 -7.49 8.39 -8.52
CA MET A 23 -8.73 8.88 -7.91
C MET A 23 -8.66 10.35 -7.52
N HIS A 24 -7.57 10.74 -6.86
CA HIS A 24 -7.45 12.04 -6.18
C HIS A 24 -6.66 13.10 -6.98
N GLY A 25 -6.03 12.71 -8.10
CA GLY A 25 -5.24 13.64 -8.91
C GLY A 25 -4.10 14.29 -8.11
N THR A 26 -3.85 15.57 -8.38
CA THR A 26 -2.83 16.36 -7.66
C THR A 26 -3.16 16.66 -6.21
N GLU A 27 -4.38 16.36 -5.75
CA GLU A 27 -4.77 16.47 -4.34
C GLU A 27 -4.35 15.22 -3.54
N GLY A 28 -3.85 14.18 -4.23
CA GLY A 28 -3.32 12.98 -3.61
C GLY A 28 -2.14 13.27 -2.67
N ASN A 29 -2.21 12.74 -1.45
CA ASN A 29 -1.18 12.91 -0.43
C ASN A 29 -0.03 11.89 -0.62
N VAL A 30 1.20 12.38 -0.75
CA VAL A 30 2.45 11.58 -0.84
C VAL A 30 2.55 10.53 0.26
N ARG A 31 2.26 10.90 1.50
CA ARG A 31 2.31 9.98 2.65
C ARG A 31 1.29 8.86 2.47
N GLN A 32 0.09 9.17 1.99
CA GLN A 32 -0.95 8.17 1.77
C GLN A 32 -0.54 7.18 0.67
N SER A 33 0.08 7.65 -0.42
CA SER A 33 0.62 6.76 -1.46
C SER A 33 1.67 5.81 -0.89
N ILE A 34 2.60 6.30 -0.07
CA ILE A 34 3.63 5.46 0.57
C ILE A 34 3.01 4.45 1.54
N LYS A 35 2.03 4.87 2.35
CA LYS A 35 1.29 3.98 3.27
C LYS A 35 0.61 2.86 2.49
N LEU A 36 -0.06 3.18 1.39
CA LEU A 36 -0.72 2.19 0.53
C LEU A 36 0.27 1.26 -0.16
N ALA A 37 1.43 1.77 -0.59
CA ALA A 37 2.48 0.95 -1.19
C ALA A 37 3.04 -0.07 -0.19
N LEU A 38 3.29 0.35 1.06
CA LEU A 38 3.72 -0.55 2.14
C LEU A 38 2.63 -1.59 2.47
N LEU A 39 1.38 -1.16 2.60
CA LEU A 39 0.26 -2.07 2.85
C LEU A 39 0.10 -3.09 1.73
N GLU A 40 0.30 -2.70 0.48
CA GLU A 40 0.20 -3.63 -0.63
C GLU A 40 1.36 -4.65 -0.65
N LEU A 41 2.57 -4.22 -0.32
CA LEU A 41 3.71 -5.13 -0.15
C LEU A 41 3.44 -6.15 0.97
N ILE A 42 2.80 -5.72 2.07
CA ILE A 42 2.38 -6.62 3.15
C ILE A 42 1.27 -7.55 2.68
N ALA A 43 0.21 -7.02 2.08
CA ALA A 43 -0.93 -7.80 1.58
C ALA A 43 -0.52 -8.82 0.51
N ARG A 44 0.55 -8.56 -0.27
CA ARG A 44 1.13 -9.53 -1.23
C ARG A 44 2.05 -10.57 -0.57
N GLY A 45 2.34 -10.44 0.73
CA GLY A 45 3.27 -11.28 1.47
C GLY A 45 4.74 -10.99 1.15
N THR A 46 5.04 -9.88 0.50
CA THR A 46 6.41 -9.48 0.16
C THR A 46 7.17 -8.98 1.38
N LEU A 47 6.51 -8.20 2.22
CA LEU A 47 7.02 -7.72 3.50
C LEU A 47 6.09 -8.17 4.62
N GLU A 48 6.61 -8.17 5.84
CA GLU A 48 5.83 -8.35 7.07
C GLU A 48 6.21 -7.23 8.05
N VAL A 49 5.23 -6.74 8.80
CA VAL A 49 5.42 -5.76 9.87
C VAL A 49 5.52 -6.47 11.20
N VAL A 50 6.53 -6.11 11.99
CA VAL A 50 6.72 -6.63 13.34
C VAL A 50 6.90 -5.48 14.31
N ASP A 51 6.08 -5.50 15.36
CA ASP A 51 6.22 -4.60 16.51
C ASP A 51 7.40 -5.03 17.38
N VAL A 52 8.36 -4.10 17.56
CA VAL A 52 9.48 -4.27 18.48
C VAL A 52 9.46 -3.24 19.59
N ALA A 53 9.95 -3.64 20.77
CA ALA A 53 10.09 -2.74 21.89
C ALA A 53 11.54 -2.26 21.98
N MET A 54 11.81 -1.02 21.57
CA MET A 54 13.12 -0.42 21.79
C MET A 54 13.19 0.28 23.16
N ARG A 55 14.22 -0.05 23.95
CA ARG A 55 14.56 0.72 25.15
C ARG A 55 15.18 2.05 24.75
N ARG A 56 14.60 3.17 25.17
CA ARG A 56 15.16 4.49 24.92
C ARG A 56 15.92 4.96 26.16
N THR A 57 17.25 4.80 26.14
CA THR A 57 18.16 5.12 27.25
C THR A 57 17.68 4.58 28.62
N LEU A 58 18.41 4.81 29.70
CA LEU A 58 18.08 4.23 31.01
C LEU A 58 16.82 4.85 31.66
N ALA A 59 16.30 5.98 31.15
CA ALA A 59 15.27 6.78 31.83
C ALA A 59 13.97 7.05 31.03
N MET A 60 13.90 6.76 29.72
CA MET A 60 12.75 7.18 28.88
C MET A 60 11.78 6.06 28.45
N GLY A 61 11.75 4.95 29.18
CA GLY A 61 10.79 3.86 28.92
C GLY A 61 11.00 3.14 27.58
N LYS A 62 10.08 2.23 27.24
CA LYS A 62 10.08 1.49 25.98
C LYS A 62 9.22 2.23 24.96
N ARG A 63 9.75 2.51 23.77
CA ARG A 63 8.95 2.99 22.63
C ARG A 63 8.73 1.83 21.66
N ARG A 64 7.49 1.67 21.19
CA ARG A 64 7.17 0.76 20.08
C ARG A 64 7.73 1.33 18.79
N GLN A 65 8.42 0.49 18.03
CA GLN A 65 8.91 0.81 16.69
C GLN A 65 8.46 -0.27 15.72
N VAL A 66 8.38 0.14 14.46
CA VAL A 66 7.94 -0.69 13.34
C VAL A 66 9.16 -1.24 12.63
N VAL A 67 9.23 -2.56 12.56
CA VAL A 67 10.28 -3.27 11.82
C VAL A 67 9.64 -3.96 10.64
N LEU A 68 10.25 -3.81 9.48
CA LEU A 68 9.94 -4.55 8.29
C LEU A 68 10.89 -5.74 8.18
N VAL A 69 10.32 -6.91 7.89
CA VAL A 69 11.08 -8.12 7.56
C VAL A 69 10.61 -8.68 6.22
N ASP A 70 11.39 -9.62 5.67
CA ASP A 70 10.96 -10.39 4.52
C ASP A 70 9.70 -11.18 4.87
N GLY A 71 8.64 -11.02 4.07
CA GLY A 71 7.40 -11.76 4.25
C GLY A 71 7.49 -13.21 3.73
N PRO A 72 6.38 -13.96 3.75
CA PRO A 72 6.34 -15.36 3.29
C PRO A 72 6.60 -15.53 1.79
N ARG A 73 6.50 -14.45 1.00
CA ARG A 73 6.75 -14.41 -0.45
C ARG A 73 7.61 -13.20 -0.81
N PRO A 74 8.91 -13.20 -0.45
CA PRO A 74 9.79 -12.03 -0.59
C PRO A 74 10.26 -11.83 -2.04
N GLU A 75 9.31 -11.87 -2.98
CA GLU A 75 9.54 -11.68 -4.41
C GLU A 75 9.50 -10.20 -4.77
N ALA A 76 10.32 -9.79 -5.74
CA ALA A 76 10.32 -8.43 -6.24
C ALA A 76 8.97 -8.10 -6.89
N PRO A 77 8.32 -6.99 -6.52
CA PRO A 77 7.06 -6.60 -7.15
C PRO A 77 7.29 -6.09 -8.58
N GLU A 78 6.31 -6.29 -9.47
CA GLU A 78 6.38 -5.83 -10.85
C GLU A 78 6.10 -4.32 -10.99
N SER A 79 5.26 -3.75 -10.12
CA SER A 79 4.88 -2.33 -10.17
C SER A 79 6.07 -1.45 -9.73
N PRO A 80 6.49 -0.45 -10.53
CA PRO A 80 7.53 0.50 -10.13
C PRO A 80 7.23 1.18 -8.79
N ALA A 81 5.96 1.52 -8.55
CA ALA A 81 5.50 2.13 -7.31
C ALA A 81 5.86 1.30 -6.07
N LEU A 82 5.84 -0.03 -6.16
CA LEU A 82 6.22 -0.91 -5.05
C LEU A 82 7.71 -1.26 -5.07
N LEU A 83 8.30 -1.34 -6.26
CA LEU A 83 9.67 -1.79 -6.48
C LEU A 83 10.70 -0.90 -5.79
N GLY A 84 10.54 0.43 -5.84
CA GLY A 84 11.45 1.36 -5.17
C GLY A 84 11.55 1.12 -3.66
N ILE A 85 10.41 0.88 -3.00
CA ILE A 85 10.34 0.57 -1.56
C ILE A 85 11.01 -0.77 -1.27
N TRP A 86 10.68 -1.81 -2.05
CA TRP A 86 11.26 -3.13 -1.89
C TRP A 86 12.79 -3.11 -2.07
N GLN A 87 13.30 -2.42 -3.10
CA GLN A 87 14.74 -2.30 -3.33
C GLN A 87 15.45 -1.52 -2.21
N ALA A 88 14.83 -0.47 -1.68
CA ALA A 88 15.36 0.25 -0.53
C ALA A 88 15.43 -0.66 0.71
N HIS A 89 14.40 -1.47 0.95
CA HIS A 89 14.39 -2.47 2.03
C HIS A 89 15.54 -3.48 1.88
N GLN A 90 15.75 -4.03 0.68
CA GLN A 90 16.81 -5.03 0.43
C GLN A 90 18.25 -4.49 0.59
N LYS A 91 18.46 -3.17 0.42
CA LYS A 91 19.79 -2.55 0.52
C LYS A 91 20.16 -2.12 1.95
N LEU A 92 19.19 -2.04 2.85
CA LEU A 92 19.42 -1.54 4.19
C LEU A 92 19.99 -2.64 5.11
N PRO A 93 20.89 -2.26 6.04
CA PRO A 93 21.41 -3.22 7.01
C PRO A 93 20.29 -3.70 7.94
N ARG A 94 20.20 -5.02 8.10
CA ARG A 94 19.28 -5.64 9.06
C ARG A 94 19.83 -5.47 10.48
N ARG A 95 18.95 -5.11 11.42
CA ARG A 95 19.29 -4.95 12.83
C ARG A 95 18.64 -6.06 13.64
N GLU A 96 19.38 -6.52 14.64
CA GLU A 96 18.86 -7.40 15.66
C GLU A 96 18.01 -6.62 16.67
N LEU A 97 16.76 -7.02 16.84
CA LEU A 97 15.77 -6.31 17.65
C LEU A 97 14.97 -7.30 18.50
N GLU A 98 14.59 -6.89 19.71
CA GLU A 98 13.77 -7.71 20.60
C GLU A 98 12.28 -7.53 20.25
N ARG A 99 11.62 -8.64 19.89
CA ARG A 99 10.17 -8.64 19.63
C ARG A 99 9.42 -8.28 20.90
N ALA A 100 8.27 -7.61 20.77
CA ALA A 100 7.41 -7.32 21.92
C ALA A 100 6.93 -8.58 22.67
N ALA A 101 6.75 -9.70 21.95
CA ALA A 101 6.39 -11.01 22.49
C ALA A 101 7.58 -11.85 23.00
N GLY A 102 8.80 -11.29 22.98
CA GLY A 102 10.04 -12.00 23.31
C GLY A 102 10.70 -12.65 22.08
N GLY A 103 12.00 -12.91 22.21
CA GLY A 103 12.84 -13.39 21.11
C GLY A 103 13.44 -12.27 20.26
N SER A 104 14.38 -12.65 19.41
CA SER A 104 15.13 -11.74 18.54
C SER A 104 14.60 -11.80 17.10
N ILE A 105 14.62 -10.67 16.40
CA ILE A 105 14.28 -10.57 14.98
C ILE A 105 15.31 -9.71 14.25
N GLN A 106 15.62 -10.08 13.02
CA GLN A 106 16.47 -9.31 12.10
C GLN A 106 15.58 -8.58 11.11
N GLY A 107 15.61 -7.25 11.11
CA GLY A 107 14.79 -6.46 10.18
C GLY A 107 15.26 -5.03 9.99
N VAL A 108 14.51 -4.29 9.18
CA VAL A 108 14.78 -2.90 8.83
C VAL A 108 13.75 -2.01 9.53
N LEU A 109 14.22 -0.97 10.24
CA LEU A 109 13.31 0.01 10.83
C LEU A 109 12.60 0.78 9.71
N LEU A 110 11.28 0.93 9.83
CA LEU A 110 10.48 1.68 8.84
C LEU A 110 11.00 3.11 8.65
N ASN A 111 11.43 3.77 9.73
CA ASN A 111 12.04 5.10 9.66
C ASN A 111 13.33 5.15 8.84
N ASP A 112 14.17 4.12 8.96
CA ASP A 112 15.42 4.03 8.19
C ASP A 112 15.09 3.79 6.70
N LEU A 113 14.07 3.00 6.41
CA LEU A 113 13.55 2.79 5.05
C LEU A 113 13.05 4.09 4.41
N LEU A 114 12.18 4.84 5.10
CA LEU A 114 11.62 6.09 4.60
C LEU A 114 12.72 7.14 4.38
N ARG A 115 13.70 7.20 5.30
CA ARG A 115 14.87 8.07 5.14
C ARG A 115 15.71 7.67 3.93
N ALA A 116 15.96 6.37 3.73
CA ALA A 116 16.73 5.88 2.59
C ALA A 116 16.04 6.20 1.26
N LEU A 117 14.71 6.03 1.19
CA LEU A 117 13.90 6.45 0.04
C LEU A 117 14.02 7.95 -0.22
N ALA A 118 13.83 8.77 0.81
CA ALA A 118 13.95 10.22 0.70
C ALA A 118 15.34 10.65 0.23
N VAL A 119 16.42 10.03 0.75
CA VAL A 119 17.79 10.30 0.33
C VAL A 119 18.01 9.88 -1.13
N HIS A 120 17.53 8.70 -1.53
CA HIS A 120 17.72 8.19 -2.88
C HIS A 120 17.03 9.05 -3.95
N HIS A 121 15.82 9.53 -3.66
CA HIS A 121 15.04 10.37 -4.58
C HIS A 121 15.21 11.87 -4.34
N GLY A 122 15.95 12.29 -3.30
CA GLY A 122 16.08 13.68 -2.86
C GLY A 122 14.97 14.13 -1.90
N ASN A 123 13.75 13.63 -2.07
CA ASN A 123 12.66 13.69 -1.08
C ASN A 123 11.56 12.66 -1.45
N LEU A 124 10.53 12.54 -0.62
CA LEU A 124 9.43 11.60 -0.84
C LEU A 124 8.45 12.05 -1.94
N ASP A 125 8.27 13.36 -2.17
CA ASP A 125 7.48 13.86 -3.29
C ASP A 125 8.08 13.43 -4.64
N GLU A 126 9.40 13.49 -4.75
CA GLU A 126 10.16 13.11 -5.95
C GLU A 126 10.11 11.60 -6.20
N TYR A 127 10.08 10.79 -5.14
CA TYR A 127 9.77 9.36 -5.24
C TYR A 127 8.37 9.15 -5.84
N VAL A 128 7.34 9.84 -5.33
CA VAL A 128 5.98 9.73 -5.89
C VAL A 128 5.91 10.20 -7.33
N ALA A 129 6.62 11.28 -7.68
CA ALA A 129 6.70 11.78 -9.04
C ALA A 129 7.31 10.75 -10.00
N LYS A 130 8.47 10.16 -9.65
CA LYS A 130 9.23 9.25 -10.51
C LYS A 130 8.68 7.83 -10.54
N GLU A 131 8.31 7.29 -9.39
CA GLU A 131 7.95 5.87 -9.27
C GLU A 131 6.44 5.62 -9.43
N ILE A 132 5.62 6.66 -9.43
CA ILE A 132 4.15 6.52 -9.49
C ILE A 132 3.55 7.38 -10.61
N TRP A 133 3.76 8.70 -10.58
CA TRP A 133 3.19 9.57 -11.61
C TRP A 133 3.76 9.33 -13.00
N GLU A 134 5.08 9.21 -13.15
CA GLU A 134 5.70 8.92 -14.44
C GLU A 134 5.20 7.61 -15.07
N PRO A 135 5.11 6.47 -14.36
CA PRO A 135 4.46 5.26 -14.87
C PRO A 135 3.00 5.48 -15.31
N LEU A 136 2.21 6.25 -14.56
CA LEU A 136 0.84 6.60 -14.95
C LEU A 136 0.79 7.44 -16.23
N VAL A 137 1.79 8.32 -16.45
CA VAL A 137 1.95 9.07 -17.70
C VAL A 137 2.38 8.15 -18.85
N LYS A 138 3.39 7.30 -18.62
CA LYS A 138 3.91 6.34 -19.62
C LYS A 138 2.85 5.33 -20.07
N SER A 139 1.95 4.92 -19.17
CA SER A 139 0.81 4.05 -19.47
C SER A 139 -0.36 4.78 -20.14
N GLY A 140 -0.28 6.11 -20.32
CA GLY A 140 -1.31 6.90 -20.99
C GLY A 140 -2.57 7.13 -20.15
N LEU A 141 -2.55 6.83 -18.85
CA LEU A 141 -3.67 7.07 -17.94
C LEU A 141 -3.72 8.54 -17.48
N VAL A 142 -2.57 9.21 -17.43
CA VAL A 142 -2.45 10.59 -16.97
C VAL A 142 -1.61 11.39 -17.96
N GLN A 143 -1.86 12.69 -18.06
CA GLN A 143 -1.07 13.63 -18.85
C GLN A 143 -0.66 14.85 -18.01
N LEU A 144 0.46 15.48 -18.40
CA LEU A 144 0.91 16.75 -17.82
C LEU A 144 0.22 17.91 -18.52
N GLU A 145 -0.66 18.62 -17.81
CA GLU A 145 -1.32 19.84 -18.30
C GLU A 145 -0.65 21.09 -17.74
N LYS A 146 -0.37 22.06 -18.61
CA LYS A 146 0.02 23.41 -18.20
C LYS A 146 -1.23 24.23 -17.89
N TYR A 147 -1.28 24.86 -16.73
CA TYR A 147 -2.33 25.80 -16.34
C TYR A 147 -1.71 27.10 -15.79
N LYS A 148 -2.46 28.19 -15.82
CA LYS A 148 -2.00 29.49 -15.30
C LYS A 148 -2.66 29.76 -13.94
N VAL A 149 -1.84 30.04 -12.93
CA VAL A 149 -2.29 30.59 -11.64
C VAL A 149 -2.21 32.11 -11.72
N MET A 150 -3.33 32.79 -11.44
CA MET A 150 -3.45 34.26 -11.48
C MET A 150 -2.98 34.89 -12.81
N GLY A 151 -3.13 34.18 -13.93
CA GLY A 151 -2.77 34.67 -15.27
C GLY A 151 -1.28 34.79 -15.58
N LEU A 152 -0.39 34.68 -14.58
CA LEU A 152 1.04 35.00 -14.70
C LEU A 152 1.96 33.79 -14.50
N LEU A 153 1.61 32.88 -13.59
CA LEU A 153 2.48 31.75 -13.23
C LEU A 153 2.01 30.48 -13.94
N SER A 154 2.78 30.03 -14.93
CA SER A 154 2.56 28.73 -15.56
C SER A 154 2.95 27.61 -14.59
N ARG A 155 2.00 26.73 -14.28
CA ARG A 155 2.19 25.53 -13.47
C ARG A 155 1.81 24.29 -14.26
N THR A 156 2.36 23.15 -13.87
CA THR A 156 1.97 21.84 -14.40
C THR A 156 1.13 21.09 -13.38
N ARG A 157 0.15 20.33 -13.86
CA ARG A 157 -0.62 19.38 -13.06
C ARG A 157 -0.77 18.07 -13.81
N TYR A 158 -0.96 17.00 -13.05
CA TYR A 158 -1.38 15.71 -13.58
C TYR A 158 -2.90 15.72 -13.79
N ALA A 159 -3.35 15.42 -15.00
CA ALA A 159 -4.76 15.32 -15.35
C ALA A 159 -5.05 13.96 -15.98
N PRO A 160 -6.20 13.32 -15.67
CA PRO A 160 -6.56 12.04 -16.28
C PRO A 160 -6.78 12.20 -17.79
N THR A 161 -6.34 11.22 -18.57
CA THR A 161 -6.71 11.11 -19.99
C THR A 161 -8.11 10.48 -20.12
N LYS A 162 -8.58 10.26 -21.35
CA LYS A 162 -9.79 9.45 -21.58
C LYS A 162 -9.64 8.02 -21.02
N ALA A 163 -8.47 7.41 -21.20
CA ALA A 163 -8.18 6.09 -20.66
C ALA A 163 -8.09 6.12 -19.12
N GLY A 164 -7.48 7.16 -18.55
CA GLY A 164 -7.45 7.37 -17.10
C GLY A 164 -8.84 7.54 -16.49
N THR A 165 -9.72 8.27 -17.18
CA THR A 165 -11.11 8.47 -16.74
C THR A 165 -11.87 7.14 -16.74
N ALA A 166 -11.76 6.35 -17.80
CA ALA A 166 -12.36 5.02 -17.86
C ALA A 166 -11.81 4.08 -16.77
N ALA A 167 -10.49 4.09 -16.53
CA ALA A 167 -9.88 3.32 -15.44
C ALA A 167 -10.35 3.79 -14.06
N LYS A 168 -10.57 5.11 -13.89
CA LYS A 168 -11.13 5.67 -12.65
C LYS A 168 -12.57 5.19 -12.44
N GLU A 169 -13.41 5.20 -13.47
CA GLU A 169 -14.78 4.68 -13.40
C GLU A 169 -14.80 3.17 -13.05
N GLU A 170 -13.91 2.37 -13.66
CA GLU A 170 -13.75 0.96 -13.32
C GLU A 170 -13.34 0.76 -11.85
N LEU A 171 -12.40 1.57 -11.35
CA LEU A 171 -12.01 1.56 -9.95
C LEU A 171 -13.20 1.89 -9.03
N GLU A 172 -13.97 2.93 -9.36
CA GLU A 172 -15.16 3.31 -8.60
C GLU A 172 -16.19 2.18 -8.53
N LEU A 173 -16.36 1.39 -9.60
CA LEU A 173 -17.20 0.19 -9.59
C LEU A 173 -16.67 -0.89 -8.64
N TRP A 174 -15.36 -1.16 -8.65
CA TRP A 174 -14.73 -2.09 -7.70
C TRP A 174 -14.95 -1.65 -6.24
N LEU A 175 -14.78 -0.35 -5.97
CA LEU A 175 -14.96 0.22 -4.65
C LEU A 175 -16.43 0.15 -4.20
N ALA A 176 -17.37 0.52 -5.08
CA ALA A 176 -18.80 0.46 -4.79
C ALA A 176 -19.27 -0.98 -4.50
N LEU A 177 -18.76 -1.95 -5.28
CA LEU A 177 -19.06 -3.36 -5.09
C LEU A 177 -18.55 -3.88 -3.74
N GLY A 178 -17.31 -3.56 -3.39
CA GLY A 178 -16.73 -3.95 -2.11
C GLY A 178 -17.47 -3.33 -0.93
N ALA A 179 -17.77 -2.04 -1.01
CA ALA A 179 -18.48 -1.32 0.04
C ALA A 179 -19.88 -1.88 0.30
N ARG A 180 -20.57 -2.32 -0.76
CA ARG A 180 -21.93 -2.87 -0.66
C ARG A 180 -21.94 -4.32 -0.19
N ASP A 181 -21.09 -5.16 -0.78
CA ASP A 181 -21.29 -6.62 -0.71
C ASP A 181 -20.27 -7.34 0.18
N LEU A 182 -19.05 -6.81 0.36
CA LEU A 182 -17.96 -7.60 0.95
C LEU A 182 -18.27 -8.10 2.37
N SER A 183 -18.94 -7.29 3.18
CA SER A 183 -19.32 -7.68 4.54
C SER A 183 -20.25 -8.89 4.57
N GLY A 184 -21.28 -8.90 3.72
CA GLY A 184 -22.21 -10.01 3.56
C GLY A 184 -21.54 -11.23 2.94
N LEU A 185 -20.68 -11.02 1.94
CA LEU A 185 -19.94 -12.10 1.27
C LEU A 185 -19.01 -12.83 2.25
N VAL A 186 -18.26 -12.12 3.08
CA VAL A 186 -17.35 -12.76 4.04
C VAL A 186 -18.09 -13.72 4.97
N GLU A 187 -19.32 -13.39 5.36
CA GLU A 187 -20.13 -14.21 6.26
C GLU A 187 -20.87 -15.35 5.54
N GLN A 188 -21.50 -15.06 4.41
CA GLN A 188 -22.44 -15.95 3.72
C GLN A 188 -21.79 -16.81 2.62
N ASP A 189 -20.77 -16.29 1.94
CA ASP A 189 -20.08 -16.94 0.83
C ASP A 189 -18.59 -16.52 0.79
N PRO A 190 -17.76 -17.07 1.70
CA PRO A 190 -16.36 -16.67 1.82
C PRO A 190 -15.54 -17.01 0.57
N GLN A 191 -15.94 -18.00 -0.24
CA GLN A 191 -15.28 -18.29 -1.52
C GLN A 191 -15.47 -17.13 -2.50
N ARG A 192 -16.69 -16.58 -2.56
CA ARG A 192 -16.95 -15.38 -3.37
C ARG A 192 -16.24 -14.15 -2.82
N ALA A 193 -16.11 -13.99 -1.50
CA ALA A 193 -15.30 -12.93 -0.91
C ALA A 193 -13.81 -13.05 -1.29
N VAL A 194 -13.23 -14.26 -1.26
CA VAL A 194 -11.87 -14.52 -1.74
C VAL A 194 -11.73 -14.16 -3.23
N SER A 195 -12.70 -14.58 -4.04
CA SER A 195 -12.72 -14.24 -5.48
C SER A 195 -12.77 -12.73 -5.71
N TYR A 196 -13.59 -11.99 -4.94
CA TYR A 196 -13.63 -10.53 -4.99
C TYR A 196 -12.25 -9.94 -4.72
N VAL A 197 -11.60 -10.33 -3.61
CA VAL A 197 -10.29 -9.80 -3.24
C VAL A 197 -9.23 -10.13 -4.30
N ALA A 198 -9.29 -11.33 -4.89
CA ALA A 198 -8.39 -11.73 -5.96
C ALA A 198 -8.54 -10.87 -7.24
N HIS A 199 -9.75 -10.43 -7.58
CA HIS A 199 -10.01 -9.61 -8.78
C HIS A 199 -9.87 -8.11 -8.51
N ALA A 200 -10.37 -7.62 -7.38
CA ALA A 200 -10.21 -6.23 -6.96
C ALA A 200 -8.74 -5.91 -6.64
N GLY A 201 -7.97 -6.90 -6.16
CA GLY A 201 -6.55 -6.76 -5.86
C GLY A 201 -6.26 -5.52 -5.02
N ALA A 202 -5.38 -4.66 -5.52
CA ALA A 202 -4.97 -3.45 -4.84
C ALA A 202 -6.10 -2.43 -4.59
N ALA A 203 -7.19 -2.46 -5.36
CA ALA A 203 -8.36 -1.60 -5.13
C ALA A 203 -9.00 -1.87 -3.76
N ALA A 204 -8.94 -3.11 -3.27
CA ALA A 204 -9.50 -3.46 -1.95
C ALA A 204 -8.80 -2.71 -0.81
N LEU A 205 -7.54 -2.32 -0.99
CA LEU A 205 -6.74 -1.58 0.01
C LEU A 205 -7.10 -0.08 0.09
N LEU A 206 -7.85 0.45 -0.87
CA LEU A 206 -8.28 1.85 -0.81
C LEU A 206 -9.46 2.06 0.16
N MET A 207 -10.12 0.97 0.57
CA MET A 207 -11.30 1.00 1.43
C MET A 207 -10.92 0.64 2.86
N GLY A 208 -10.32 1.57 3.60
CA GLY A 208 -9.90 1.34 4.99
C GLY A 208 -11.03 0.82 5.91
N SER A 209 -12.28 1.23 5.64
CA SER A 209 -13.46 0.73 6.36
C SER A 209 -13.73 -0.78 6.16
N LEU A 210 -13.15 -1.38 5.12
CA LEU A 210 -13.30 -2.80 4.82
C LEU A 210 -12.24 -3.69 5.47
N TYR A 211 -11.20 -3.12 6.08
CA TYR A 211 -10.09 -3.88 6.67
C TYR A 211 -10.54 -4.91 7.72
N PRO A 212 -11.53 -4.64 8.60
CA PRO A 212 -12.02 -5.66 9.52
C PRO A 212 -12.62 -6.88 8.82
N TYR A 213 -13.17 -6.72 7.62
CA TYR A 213 -13.73 -7.83 6.82
C TYR A 213 -12.62 -8.59 6.08
N LEU A 214 -11.63 -7.88 5.54
CA LEU A 214 -10.42 -8.50 4.95
C LEU A 214 -9.67 -9.32 6.01
N ARG A 215 -9.54 -8.82 7.23
CA ARG A 215 -8.98 -9.55 8.37
C ARG A 215 -9.74 -10.83 8.66
N ARG A 216 -11.07 -10.74 8.79
CA ARG A 216 -11.91 -11.92 9.04
C ARG A 216 -11.80 -12.95 7.93
N LEU A 217 -11.72 -12.50 6.68
CA LEU A 217 -11.50 -13.39 5.54
C LEU A 217 -10.14 -14.11 5.64
N GLY A 218 -9.09 -13.39 6.02
CA GLY A 218 -7.77 -13.97 6.29
C GLY A 218 -7.77 -15.01 7.42
N GLN A 219 -8.46 -14.74 8.53
CA GLN A 219 -8.63 -15.68 9.63
C GLN A 219 -9.35 -16.97 9.20
N ARG A 220 -10.42 -16.84 8.41
CA ARG A 220 -11.14 -17.99 7.84
C ARG A 220 -10.23 -18.78 6.92
N ALA A 221 -9.52 -18.12 6.01
CA ALA A 221 -8.60 -18.80 5.09
C ALA A 221 -7.43 -19.50 5.79
N ALA A 222 -6.98 -18.98 6.94
CA ALA A 222 -5.98 -19.65 7.78
C ALA A 222 -6.54 -20.93 8.43
N SER A 223 -7.82 -20.93 8.80
CA SER A 223 -8.51 -22.06 9.44
C SER A 223 -9.06 -23.08 8.42
N GLU A 224 -9.32 -22.64 7.19
CA GLU A 224 -9.91 -23.41 6.11
C GLU A 224 -9.00 -23.42 4.87
N PRO A 225 -8.06 -24.37 4.75
CA PRO A 225 -7.06 -24.41 3.68
C PRO A 225 -7.65 -24.39 2.26
N GLN A 226 -8.88 -24.89 2.09
CA GLN A 226 -9.63 -24.88 0.83
C GLN A 226 -9.93 -23.45 0.32
N LEU A 227 -10.11 -22.48 1.22
CA LEU A 227 -10.30 -21.07 0.83
C LEU A 227 -8.98 -20.44 0.35
N ALA A 228 -7.86 -20.82 0.96
CA ALA A 228 -6.54 -20.31 0.59
C ALA A 228 -6.09 -20.75 -0.81
N GLN A 229 -6.52 -21.93 -1.27
CA GLN A 229 -6.18 -22.44 -2.61
C GLN A 229 -6.82 -21.61 -3.73
N GLY A 230 -8.01 -21.04 -3.50
CA GLY A 230 -8.71 -20.20 -4.49
C GLY A 230 -8.09 -18.81 -4.69
N ALA A 231 -7.27 -18.34 -3.75
CA ALA A 231 -6.62 -17.02 -3.81
C ALA A 231 -5.22 -17.03 -4.43
N ASN A 232 -4.59 -18.20 -4.51
CA ASN A 232 -3.16 -18.36 -4.81
C ASN A 232 -2.80 -18.29 -6.31
N GLY A 233 -3.29 -17.26 -7.00
CA GLY A 233 -2.63 -16.80 -8.23
C GLY A 233 -1.27 -16.18 -7.87
N LYS A 234 -0.24 -16.37 -8.71
CA LYS A 234 1.13 -15.84 -8.50
C LYS A 234 1.24 -14.33 -8.25
N LYS A 235 0.14 -13.58 -8.37
CA LYS A 235 0.07 -12.11 -8.18
C LYS A 235 -0.97 -11.68 -7.14
N GLY A 236 -1.64 -12.62 -6.48
CA GLY A 236 -2.73 -12.36 -5.55
C GLY A 236 -2.25 -11.99 -4.14
N PHE A 237 -3.17 -11.45 -3.34
CA PHE A 237 -2.92 -11.20 -1.92
C PHE A 237 -2.71 -12.51 -1.16
N GLU A 238 -1.76 -12.47 -0.24
CA GLU A 238 -1.58 -13.48 0.78
C GLU A 238 -2.67 -13.23 1.84
N LEU A 239 -3.66 -14.12 1.90
CA LEU A 239 -4.83 -13.91 2.76
C LEU A 239 -4.48 -13.88 4.25
N ARG A 240 -3.39 -14.52 4.69
CA ARG A 240 -2.94 -14.45 6.09
C ARG A 240 -2.35 -13.08 6.42
N ALA A 241 -1.72 -12.39 5.48
CA ALA A 241 -1.22 -11.03 5.67
C ALA A 241 -2.37 -10.03 5.83
N LEU A 242 -3.56 -10.34 5.32
CA LEU A 242 -4.76 -9.54 5.58
C LEU A 242 -5.20 -9.61 7.05
N TYR A 243 -4.75 -10.60 7.83
CA TYR A 243 -5.07 -10.72 9.25
C TYR A 243 -4.55 -9.54 10.08
N GLU A 244 -3.32 -9.10 9.79
CA GLU A 244 -2.63 -8.06 10.57
C GLU A 244 -2.82 -6.65 9.98
N LEU A 245 -3.45 -6.54 8.81
CA LEU A 245 -3.53 -5.32 8.00
C LEU A 245 -4.06 -4.08 8.75
N GLU A 246 -5.06 -4.24 9.63
CA GLU A 246 -5.62 -3.13 10.39
C GLU A 246 -4.63 -2.60 11.45
N ALA A 247 -3.97 -3.51 12.17
CA ALA A 247 -2.96 -3.16 13.16
C ALA A 247 -1.74 -2.54 12.47
N ASP A 248 -1.29 -3.17 11.38
CA ASP A 248 -0.18 -2.69 10.55
C ASP A 248 -0.47 -1.30 10.00
N PHE A 249 -1.69 -1.03 9.52
CA PHE A 249 -2.04 0.28 9.01
C PHE A 249 -1.99 1.36 10.09
N ALA A 250 -2.54 1.10 11.28
CA ALA A 250 -2.48 2.06 12.38
C ALA A 250 -1.04 2.38 12.79
N VAL A 251 -0.18 1.36 12.80
CA VAL A 251 1.24 1.46 13.15
C VAL A 251 2.05 2.19 12.08
N ILE A 252 1.89 1.81 10.80
CA ILE A 252 2.49 2.50 9.64
C ILE A 252 2.03 3.95 9.59
N ASN A 253 0.75 4.22 9.86
CA ASN A 253 0.21 5.59 9.88
C ASN A 253 0.96 6.47 10.88
N ALA A 254 1.04 6.03 12.14
CA ALA A 254 1.71 6.78 13.19
C ALA A 254 3.18 7.06 12.86
N GLU A 255 3.88 6.08 12.31
CA GLU A 255 5.32 6.19 12.04
C GLU A 255 5.60 7.07 10.82
N VAL A 256 4.91 6.86 9.68
CA VAL A 256 5.04 7.70 8.48
C VAL A 256 4.72 9.16 8.81
N ASP A 257 3.70 9.40 9.66
CA ASP A 257 3.33 10.76 10.02
C ASP A 257 4.35 11.46 10.90
N SER A 258 5.10 10.71 11.70
CA SER A 258 6.19 11.22 12.54
C SER A 258 7.42 11.65 11.72
N VAL A 259 7.75 10.92 10.65
CA VAL A 259 8.94 11.19 9.82
C VAL A 259 8.81 12.49 9.03
N GLY A 260 7.61 12.78 8.53
CA GLY A 260 7.41 13.96 7.70
C GLY A 260 7.50 15.29 8.47
N GLY A 261 7.56 15.28 9.81
CA GLY A 261 7.91 16.45 10.60
C GLY A 261 9.42 16.78 10.56
N ASP A 262 10.26 15.75 10.52
CA ASP A 262 11.73 15.88 10.62
C ASP A 262 12.42 16.00 9.24
N ILE A 263 11.85 15.38 8.20
CA ILE A 263 12.41 15.44 6.83
C ILE A 263 11.96 16.70 6.07
N GLY A 264 10.89 17.37 6.54
CA GLY A 264 10.34 18.60 5.94
C GLY A 264 11.07 19.89 6.31
N GLY A 265 12.23 19.80 6.96
CA GLY A 265 13.04 20.95 7.36
C GLY A 265 13.57 21.76 6.16
N ASP A 266 12.83 22.82 5.85
CA ASP A 266 13.36 24.11 5.39
C ASP A 266 13.97 24.17 3.98
N LYS A 267 13.14 24.26 2.91
CA LYS A 267 13.46 24.93 1.61
C LYS A 267 12.24 25.43 0.81
N ARG A 268 11.15 25.85 1.45
CA ARG A 268 10.10 26.65 0.77
C ARG A 268 10.00 28.05 1.36
N GLN A 269 11.11 28.78 1.31
CA GLN A 269 11.09 30.23 1.20
C GLN A 269 11.79 30.65 -0.09
N LYS A 270 11.08 31.49 -0.85
CA LYS A 270 11.50 32.35 -1.98
C LYS A 270 11.47 31.72 -3.39
N GLY A 271 10.60 32.31 -4.21
CA GLY A 271 10.36 32.05 -5.63
C GLY A 271 9.00 32.60 -6.01
#